data_AF-A0A5C7MXT0-F1
#
_entry.id   AF-A0A5C7MXT0-F1
#
_cell.length_a   1.000
_cell.length_b   1.000
_cell.length_c   1.000
_cell.angle_alpha   90.00
_cell.angle_beta   90.00
_cell.angle_gamma   90.00
#
_symmetry.space_group_name_H-M   'P 1'
#
loop_
_entity.id
_entity.type
_entity.pdbx_description
1 polymer ?
#
loop_
_entity_poly.entity_id
_entity_poly.type
_entity_poly.pdbx_seq_one_letter_code
_entity_poly.pdbx_strand_id
1 'polypeptide(L)' 'MQKSAQATISDLEAQGLRPILNKVGNAPIEECTVIAVREGTAVKHSWIQRGPTGNVGNLVRYKTAYVDLMCNR' A
#
# COMPACT_ATOMS: atom_id res chain seq x y z
N MET A 1 5.28 -17.17 -13.77
CA MET A 1 4.11 -17.58 -12.97
C MET A 1 3.45 -16.31 -12.46
N GLN A 2 2.20 -16.07 -12.79
CA GLN A 2 1.45 -14.93 -12.24
C GLN A 2 1.04 -15.30 -10.81
N LYS A 3 1.52 -14.54 -9.82
CA LYS A 3 1.11 -14.74 -8.42
C LYS A 3 -0.35 -14.34 -8.29
N SER A 4 -1.14 -15.05 -7.47
CA SER A 4 -2.52 -14.63 -7.20
C SER A 4 -2.54 -13.22 -6.58
N ALA A 5 -3.64 -12.50 -6.74
CA ALA A 5 -3.80 -11.17 -6.15
C ALA A 5 -3.56 -11.22 -4.62
N GLN A 6 -4.13 -12.20 -3.93
CA GLN A 6 -3.96 -12.41 -2.49
C GLN A 6 -2.49 -12.63 -2.13
N ALA A 7 -1.79 -13.48 -2.87
CA ALA A 7 -0.39 -13.77 -2.58
C ALA A 7 0.47 -12.50 -2.73
N THR A 8 0.20 -11.68 -3.75
CA THR A 8 0.88 -10.40 -3.93
C THR A 8 0.59 -9.42 -2.79
N ILE A 9 -0.66 -9.35 -2.33
CA ILE A 9 -1.07 -8.50 -1.22
C ILE A 9 -0.36 -8.93 0.06
N SER A 10 -0.38 -10.22 0.37
CA SER A 10 0.30 -10.79 1.54
C SER A 10 1.81 -10.55 1.52
N ASP A 11 2.47 -10.66 0.36
CA ASP A 11 3.90 -10.36 0.26
C ASP A 11 4.21 -8.88 0.56
N LEU A 12 3.37 -7.96 0.07
CA LEU A 12 3.55 -6.53 0.29
C LEU A 12 3.34 -6.17 1.77
N GLU A 13 2.34 -6.78 2.41
CA GLU A 13 2.12 -6.65 3.86
C GLU A 13 3.28 -7.21 4.67
N ALA A 14 3.82 -8.37 4.28
CA ALA A 14 4.99 -8.97 4.93
C ALA A 14 6.26 -8.10 4.79
N GLN A 15 6.35 -7.29 3.73
CA GLN A 15 7.40 -6.28 3.55
C GLN A 15 7.17 -5.00 4.37
N GLY A 16 6.08 -4.93 5.16
CA GLY A 16 5.72 -3.75 5.96
C GLY A 16 5.09 -2.62 5.15
N LEU A 17 4.68 -2.91 3.91
CA LEU A 17 3.92 -1.98 3.08
C LEU A 17 2.43 -2.09 3.40
N ARG A 18 1.68 -1.00 3.14
CA ARG A 18 0.22 -1.00 3.14
C ARG A 18 -0.30 -1.02 1.70
N PRO A 19 -0.84 -2.13 1.21
CA PRO A 19 -1.43 -2.20 -0.13
C PRO A 19 -2.67 -1.31 -0.23
N ILE A 20 -2.79 -0.59 -1.33
CA ILE A 20 -3.99 0.16 -1.74
C ILE A 20 -4.46 -0.49 -3.04
N LEU A 21 -5.66 -1.06 -3.02
CA LEU A 21 -6.18 -1.87 -4.12
C LEU A 21 -7.02 -1.02 -5.07
N ASN A 22 -6.58 -0.93 -6.33
CA ASN A 22 -7.37 -0.34 -7.41
C ASN A 22 -7.99 -1.47 -8.22
N LYS A 23 -9.26 -1.76 -7.93
CA LYS A 23 -9.98 -2.88 -8.51
C LYS A 23 -10.83 -2.43 -9.69
N VAL A 24 -10.63 -3.02 -10.87
CA VAL A 24 -11.48 -2.86 -12.05
C VAL A 24 -12.28 -4.15 -12.26
N GLY A 25 -13.60 -4.03 -12.44
CA GLY A 25 -14.52 -5.17 -12.54
C GLY A 25 -15.02 -5.66 -11.18
N ASN A 26 -15.78 -6.76 -11.18
CA ASN A 26 -16.62 -7.13 -10.04
C ASN A 26 -16.47 -8.61 -9.59
N ALA A 27 -15.62 -9.40 -10.25
CA ALA A 27 -15.24 -10.72 -9.75
C ALA A 27 -14.57 -10.59 -8.37
N PRO A 28 -14.64 -11.62 -7.51
CA PRO A 28 -14.00 -11.62 -6.20
C PRO A 28 -12.47 -11.54 -6.34
N ILE A 29 -11.77 -11.13 -5.28
CA ILE A 29 -10.34 -10.81 -5.37
C ILE A 29 -9.47 -12.05 -5.69
N GLU A 30 -9.96 -13.23 -5.32
CA GLU A 30 -9.38 -14.55 -5.62
C GLU A 30 -9.32 -14.83 -7.12
N GLU A 31 -10.21 -14.20 -7.90
CA GLU A 31 -10.34 -14.34 -9.35
C GLU A 31 -9.72 -13.14 -10.10
N CYS A 32 -9.13 -12.19 -9.37
CA CYS A 32 -8.49 -11.02 -9.98
C CYS A 32 -7.05 -11.32 -10.40
N THR A 33 -6.64 -10.66 -11.48
CA THR A 33 -5.27 -10.65 -11.98
C THR A 33 -4.57 -9.36 -11.56
N VAL A 34 -3.35 -9.47 -11.03
CA VAL A 34 -2.49 -8.29 -10.80
C VAL A 34 -1.96 -7.81 -12.14
N ILE A 35 -2.29 -6.56 -12.48
CA ILE A 35 -1.83 -5.94 -13.73
C ILE A 35 -0.66 -4.98 -13.51
N ALA A 36 -0.55 -4.37 -12.32
CA ALA A 36 0.60 -3.57 -11.93
C ALA A 36 0.75 -3.48 -10.41
N VAL A 37 1.99 -3.31 -9.97
CA VAL A 37 2.35 -2.93 -8.59
C VAL A 37 3.22 -1.68 -8.68
N ARG A 38 2.85 -0.63 -7.95
CA ARG A 38 3.55 0.66 -7.96
C ARG A 38 3.89 1.09 -6.54
N GLU A 39 5.09 1.60 -6.34
CA GLU A 39 5.47 2.18 -5.05
C GLU A 39 4.55 3.36 -4.70
N GLY A 40 4.10 3.39 -3.46
CA GLY A 40 3.24 4.45 -2.93
C GLY A 40 4.00 5.44 -2.06
N THR A 41 3.25 6.32 -1.41
CA THR A 41 3.82 7.36 -0.55
C THR A 41 4.09 6.83 0.86
N ALA A 42 5.15 7.32 1.49
CA ALA A 42 5.40 7.13 2.92
C ALA A 42 4.43 7.99 3.74
N VAL A 43 3.60 7.36 4.56
CA VAL A 43 2.75 8.08 5.51
C VAL A 43 3.59 8.45 6.72
N LYS A 44 3.69 9.76 6.96
CA LYS A 44 4.48 10.32 8.05
C LYS A 44 3.56 10.80 9.16
N HIS A 45 3.95 10.54 10.39
CA HIS A 45 3.36 11.18 11.55
C HIS A 45 4.28 12.34 11.94
N SER A 46 3.73 13.55 11.94
CA SER A 46 4.40 14.74 12.41
C SER A 46 3.95 15.04 13.83
N TRP A 47 4.88 15.37 14.73
CA TRP A 47 4.54 15.86 16.05
C TRP A 47 5.35 17.10 16.38
N ILE A 48 4.72 18.02 17.08
CA ILE A 48 5.34 19.26 17.51
C ILE A 48 6.18 18.96 18.75
N GLN A 49 7.48 19.22 18.66
CA GLN A 49 8.38 19.24 19.80
C GLN A 49 8.28 20.63 20.44
N ARG A 50 7.56 20.73 21.55
CA ARG A 50 7.43 21.99 22.29
C ARG A 50 8.76 22.27 23.01
N GLY A 51 9.45 23.30 22.56
CA GLY A 51 10.67 23.87 23.15
C GLY A 51 10.82 25.32 22.70
N PRO A 52 11.80 26.09 23.25
CA PRO A 52 11.92 27.54 23.01
C PRO A 52 12.04 27.93 21.53
N THR A 53 12.60 27.04 20.71
CA THR A 53 12.80 27.22 19.27
C THR A 53 11.72 26.59 18.40
N GLY A 54 10.81 25.79 18.97
CA GLY A 54 9.71 25.12 18.27
C GLY A 54 10.16 24.23 17.10
N ASN A 55 10.34 22.92 17.33
CA ASN A 55 10.73 21.99 16.26
C ASN A 55 9.58 21.06 15.85
N VAL A 56 9.57 20.62 14.59
CA VAL A 56 8.64 19.58 14.10
C VAL A 56 9.43 18.31 13.76
N GLY A 57 9.14 17.22 14.46
CA GLY A 57 9.68 15.90 14.15
C GLY A 57 8.79 15.18 13.13
N ASN A 58 9.40 14.44 12.22
CA ASN A 58 8.70 13.59 11.25
C ASN A 58 9.19 12.14 11.37
N LEU A 59 8.27 11.19 11.61
CA LEU A 59 8.57 9.75 11.56
C LEU A 59 7.73 9.09 10.48
N VAL A 60 8.37 8.29 9.63
CA VAL A 60 7.63 7.40 8.71
C VAL A 60 6.94 6.32 9.53
N ARG A 61 5.61 6.23 9.44
CA ARG A 61 4.82 5.20 10.11
C ARG A 61 4.73 3.93 9.28
N TYR A 62 4.52 4.08 7.99
CA TYR A 62 4.47 2.98 7.02
C TYR A 62 4.61 3.56 5.61
N LYS A 63 4.96 2.69 4.66
CA LYS A 63 4.92 2.99 3.23
C LYS A 63 3.71 2.32 2.61
N THR A 64 3.21 2.87 1.52
CA THR A 64 2.09 2.28 0.77
C THR A 64 2.58 1.65 -0.53
N ALA A 65 1.80 0.77 -1.12
CA ALA A 65 1.98 0.26 -2.47
C ALA A 65 0.63 0.21 -3.16
N TYR A 66 0.55 0.68 -4.40
CA TYR A 66 -0.67 0.57 -5.20
C TYR A 66 -0.65 -0.75 -5.96
N VAL A 67 -1.73 -1.51 -5.85
CA VAL A 67 -1.93 -2.77 -6.57
C VAL A 67 -3.11 -2.59 -7.49
N ASP A 68 -2.85 -2.59 -8.80
CA ASP A 68 -3.87 -2.49 -9.82
C ASP A 68 -4.33 -3.90 -10.17
N LEU A 69 -5.64 -4.15 -10.03
CA LEU A 69 -6.28 -5.46 -10.20
C LEU A 69 -7.31 -5.42 -11.32
N MET A 70 -7.22 -6.36 -12.25
CA MET A 70 -8.24 -6.61 -13.26
C MET A 70 -9.04 -7.85 -12.86
N CYS A 71 -10.35 -7.69 -12.70
CA CYS A 71 -11.25 -8.72 -12.18
C CYS A 71 -12.34 -8.97 -13.22
N ASN A 72 -11.95 -9.70 -14.26
CA ASN A 72 -12.84 -10.05 -15.36
C ASN A 72 -13.95 -10.96 -14.84
N ARG A 73 -15.16 -10.70 -15.33
CA ARG A 73 -16.38 -11.41 -14.97
C ARG A 73 -16.51 -12.71 -15.74
#